data_AF-A0A8H6E4N8-F1
#
_entry.id   AF-A0A8H6E4N8-F1
#
_cell.length_a   1.000
_cell.length_b   1.000
_cell.length_c   1.000
_cell.angle_alpha   90.00
_cell.angle_beta   90.00
_cell.angle_gamma   90.00
#
_symmetry.space_group_name_H-M   'P 1'
#
loop_
_entity.id
_entity.type
_entity.pdbx_description
1 polymer ?
#
loop_
_entity_poly.entity_id
_entity_poly.type
_entity_poly.pdbx_seq_one_letter_code
_entity_poly.pdbx_strand_id
1 'polypeptide(L)'
;MEMRSLTNCLRSRPTSLLYKQQPTLLATKFINKPSIRTYASKPKAPAAPRNAQSQPTTQASSDFDEILSKLNINNREAAEGSLRNRSEDTLSLARAVGMSAETENYRTPVRRVELKLGPTLGRQVHVEPEKGTDLASALRILHFSCNANKVRNQALGQKFHIRRGQVRKNLRIHRWRKLFNFSFNKTVSRIEKMRAQGW
;
A
#
# COMPACT_ATOMS: atom_id res chain seq x y z
N MET A 1 53.82 -14.18 0.16
CA MET A 1 52.49 -13.59 -0.11
C MET A 1 51.78 -13.35 1.22
N GLU A 2 51.23 -12.21 1.60
CA GLU A 2 51.38 -10.81 1.23
C GLU A 2 51.06 -10.03 2.52
N MET A 3 51.85 -9.01 2.81
CA MET A 3 51.64 -8.06 3.90
C MET A 3 50.65 -6.99 3.45
N ARG A 4 49.61 -6.71 4.23
CA ARG A 4 48.90 -5.42 4.18
C ARG A 4 48.51 -4.99 5.59
N SER A 5 49.41 -4.22 6.19
CA SER A 5 49.19 -3.46 7.41
C SER A 5 48.14 -2.36 7.16
N LEU A 6 47.17 -2.26 8.06
CA LEU A 6 46.20 -1.18 8.10
C LEU A 6 46.86 0.05 8.73
N THR A 7 47.50 0.87 7.92
CA THR A 7 47.84 2.25 8.29
C THR A 7 46.76 3.18 7.77
N ASN A 8 46.39 4.15 8.60
CA ASN A 8 46.03 5.54 8.25
C ASN A 8 44.86 6.16 9.06
N CYS A 9 45.27 7.17 9.84
CA CYS A 9 44.58 8.41 10.16
C CYS A 9 43.77 8.50 11.46
N LEU A 10 44.50 8.51 12.58
CA LEU A 10 44.23 9.44 13.68
C LEU A 10 44.22 10.88 13.12
N ARG A 11 43.06 11.55 13.08
CA ARG A 11 43.02 13.00 12.87
C ARG A 11 42.86 13.69 14.21
N SER A 12 43.93 14.35 14.61
CA SER A 12 44.05 15.23 15.77
C SER A 12 42.95 16.30 15.77
N ARG A 13 42.34 16.52 16.94
CA ARG A 13 41.53 17.69 17.23
C ARG A 13 42.46 18.77 17.78
N PRO A 14 42.65 19.92 17.14
CA PRO A 14 43.31 21.03 17.78
C PRO A 14 42.37 21.65 18.82
N THR A 15 42.73 21.50 20.09
CA THR A 15 42.22 22.29 21.21
C THR A 15 42.82 23.69 21.12
N SER A 16 42.01 24.71 20.83
CA SER A 16 42.37 26.09 21.09
C SER A 16 41.66 26.56 22.37
N LEU A 17 42.43 26.64 23.45
CA LEU A 17 42.06 27.42 24.63
C LEU A 17 42.05 28.90 24.23
N LEU A 18 40.91 29.57 24.38
CA LEU A 18 40.89 31.02 24.49
C LEU A 18 39.72 31.45 25.37
N TYR A 19 40.08 31.68 26.64
CA TYR A 19 39.26 32.34 27.63
C TYR A 19 39.22 33.83 27.29
N LYS A 20 38.03 34.39 27.01
CA LYS A 20 37.78 35.82 27.17
C LYS A 20 36.30 36.04 27.51
N GLN A 21 36.11 36.86 28.53
CA GLN A 21 34.88 37.18 29.24
C GLN A 21 33.74 37.66 28.32
N GLN A 22 32.50 37.41 28.76
CA GLN A 22 31.30 38.06 28.22
C GLN A 22 31.29 39.56 28.55
N PRO A 23 30.50 40.36 27.80
CA PRO A 23 29.20 40.71 28.38
C PRO A 23 28.01 40.60 27.42
N THR A 24 26.87 40.41 28.08
CA THR A 24 25.48 40.44 27.62
C THR A 24 25.13 41.61 26.69
N LEU A 25 24.51 41.35 25.55
CA LEU A 25 23.50 42.23 24.94
C LEU A 25 22.47 41.42 24.13
N LEU A 26 21.20 41.57 24.52
CA LEU A 26 20.01 41.19 23.76
C LEU A 26 19.96 42.00 22.45
N ALA A 27 19.90 41.33 21.30
CA ALA A 27 19.48 41.96 20.05
C ALA A 27 18.91 40.93 19.07
N THR A 28 17.57 40.88 19.01
CA THR A 28 16.82 40.31 17.90
C THR A 28 17.11 41.11 16.64
N LYS A 29 17.84 40.53 15.69
CA LYS A 29 17.96 41.07 14.32
C LYS A 29 17.40 40.06 13.33
N PHE A 30 16.17 40.31 12.89
CA PHE A 30 15.58 39.68 11.72
C PHE A 30 16.38 40.11 10.48
N ILE A 31 17.26 39.24 10.00
CA ILE A 31 17.96 39.45 8.73
C ILE A 31 17.01 38.99 7.61
N ASN A 32 16.23 39.93 7.09
CA ASN A 32 15.55 39.82 5.81
C ASN A 32 16.61 39.75 4.70
N LYS A 33 16.82 38.57 4.12
CA LYS A 33 17.57 38.43 2.87
C LYS A 33 16.59 38.42 1.70
N PRO A 34 16.60 39.38 0.77
CA PRO A 34 15.91 39.20 -0.50
C PRO A 34 16.69 38.16 -1.33
N SER A 35 16.05 37.01 -1.55
CA SER A 35 16.53 35.99 -2.48
C SER A 35 16.40 36.53 -3.90
N ILE A 36 17.47 37.10 -4.44
CA ILE A 36 17.59 37.38 -5.88
C ILE A 36 17.46 36.04 -6.61
N ARG A 37 16.32 35.85 -7.27
CA ARG A 37 15.97 34.65 -8.01
C ARG A 37 16.13 35.02 -9.49
N THR A 38 17.31 34.79 -10.03
CA THR A 38 17.56 34.89 -11.47
C THR A 38 16.90 33.69 -12.15
N TYR A 39 15.76 33.94 -12.80
CA TYR A 39 15.11 32.98 -13.68
C TYR A 39 15.44 33.36 -15.13
N ALA A 40 16.50 32.78 -15.67
CA ALA A 40 16.70 32.75 -17.11
C ALA A 40 16.07 31.45 -17.64
N SER A 41 14.81 31.52 -18.07
CA SER A 41 14.20 30.48 -18.90
C SER A 41 13.40 31.16 -20.01
N LYS A 42 13.89 30.99 -21.23
CA LYS A 42 13.30 31.45 -22.49
C LYS A 42 11.83 30.98 -22.60
N PRO A 43 10.91 31.80 -23.14
CA PRO A 43 9.55 31.35 -23.39
C PRO A 43 9.52 30.39 -24.58
N LYS A 44 9.05 29.16 -24.36
CA LYS A 44 8.72 28.19 -25.41
C LYS A 44 7.25 28.41 -25.80
N ALA A 45 7.02 28.69 -27.08
CA ALA A 45 5.70 28.92 -27.68
C ALA A 45 4.77 27.69 -27.58
N PRO A 46 3.43 27.89 -27.61
CA PRO A 46 2.44 26.83 -27.45
C PRO A 46 2.31 25.91 -28.68
N ALA A 47 1.83 24.70 -28.40
CA ALA A 47 1.84 23.49 -29.22
C ALA A 47 0.84 23.47 -30.39
N ALA A 48 1.18 22.68 -31.42
CA ALA A 48 0.23 22.11 -32.38
C ALA A 48 -0.07 20.64 -32.01
N PRO A 49 -1.32 20.15 -32.12
CA PRO A 49 -1.66 18.76 -31.81
C PRO A 49 -1.20 17.84 -32.94
N ARG A 50 -0.38 16.83 -32.60
CA ARG A 50 0.00 15.75 -33.52
C ARG A 50 -0.96 14.58 -33.29
N ASN A 51 -1.72 14.24 -34.32
CA ASN A 51 -2.60 13.08 -34.39
C ASN A 51 -1.88 11.80 -33.92
N ALA A 52 -2.47 11.13 -32.93
CA ALA A 52 -2.05 9.80 -32.51
C ALA A 52 -2.61 8.77 -33.50
N GLN A 53 -1.75 8.23 -34.35
CA GLN A 53 -2.03 6.99 -35.08
C GLN A 53 -1.83 5.82 -34.12
N SER A 54 -2.86 4.97 -34.05
CA SER A 54 -2.91 3.69 -33.34
C SER A 54 -1.86 2.73 -33.87
N GLN A 55 -0.87 2.40 -33.05
CA GLN A 55 -0.03 1.21 -33.25
C GLN A 55 -0.69 0.00 -32.58
N PRO A 56 -0.69 -1.18 -33.22
CA PRO A 56 -1.24 -2.39 -32.62
C PRO A 56 -0.34 -2.84 -31.46
N THR A 57 -0.93 -2.95 -30.28
CA THR A 57 -0.31 -3.58 -29.12
C THR A 57 -0.14 -5.07 -29.41
N THR A 58 1.09 -5.56 -29.50
CA THR A 58 1.42 -6.97 -29.30
C THR A 58 1.03 -7.34 -27.87
N GLN A 59 -0.18 -7.85 -27.71
CA GLN A 59 -0.69 -8.37 -26.45
C GLN A 59 0.03 -9.69 -26.18
N ALA A 60 0.69 -9.78 -25.02
CA ALA A 60 1.17 -11.06 -24.50
C ALA A 60 -0.06 -11.97 -24.34
N SER A 61 -0.13 -13.04 -25.14
CA SER A 61 -1.14 -14.08 -25.04
C SER A 61 -1.12 -14.64 -23.62
N SER A 62 -2.14 -14.34 -22.83
CA SER A 62 -2.28 -14.89 -21.48
C SER A 62 -2.46 -16.40 -21.56
N ASP A 63 -1.80 -17.16 -20.67
CA ASP A 63 -1.84 -18.62 -20.52
C ASP A 63 -3.24 -19.26 -20.67
N PHE A 64 -4.30 -18.52 -20.39
CA PHE A 64 -5.69 -18.94 -20.57
C PHE A 64 -6.08 -19.21 -22.04
N ASP A 65 -5.53 -18.47 -23.00
CA ASP A 65 -5.85 -18.64 -24.43
C ASP A 65 -5.21 -19.92 -25.01
N GLU A 66 -4.09 -20.35 -24.43
CA GLU A 66 -3.46 -21.63 -24.74
C GLU A 66 -4.27 -22.82 -24.21
N ILE A 67 -4.91 -22.64 -23.05
CA ILE A 67 -5.78 -23.67 -22.47
C ILE A 67 -7.03 -23.86 -23.34
N LEU A 68 -7.62 -22.78 -23.85
CA LEU A 68 -8.83 -22.84 -24.69
C LEU A 68 -8.54 -23.42 -26.09
N SER A 69 -7.36 -23.17 -26.66
CA SER A 69 -6.96 -23.79 -27.93
C SER A 69 -6.60 -25.27 -27.80
N LYS A 70 -6.03 -25.69 -26.65
CA LYS A 70 -5.78 -27.11 -26.36
C LYS A 70 -7.06 -27.91 -26.11
N LEU A 71 -8.08 -27.29 -25.55
CA LEU A 71 -9.40 -27.91 -25.39
C LEU A 71 -10.18 -27.75 -26.70
N ASN A 72 -9.93 -28.67 -27.62
CA ASN A 72 -10.52 -28.74 -28.96
C ASN A 72 -12.04 -28.99 -28.94
N ILE A 73 -12.81 -28.01 -28.46
CA ILE A 73 -14.27 -28.08 -28.29
C ILE A 73 -14.99 -28.00 -29.66
N ASN A 74 -14.32 -27.51 -30.71
CA ASN A 74 -14.91 -27.25 -32.02
C ASN A 74 -14.67 -28.34 -33.07
N ASN A 75 -13.89 -29.39 -32.80
CA ASN A 75 -13.64 -30.45 -33.78
C ASN A 75 -14.31 -31.77 -33.39
N ARG A 76 -15.63 -31.84 -33.55
CA ARG A 76 -16.40 -33.08 -33.40
C ARG A 76 -17.01 -33.58 -34.72
N GLU A 77 -16.53 -33.08 -35.86
CA GLU A 77 -17.05 -33.46 -37.19
C GLU A 77 -16.16 -34.43 -37.99
N ALA A 78 -15.19 -35.11 -37.37
CA ALA A 78 -14.35 -36.09 -38.07
C ALA A 78 -14.15 -37.38 -37.25
N ALA A 79 -15.22 -38.16 -37.07
CA ALA A 79 -15.15 -39.57 -36.69
C ALA A 79 -16.47 -40.31 -37.03
N GLU A 80 -16.82 -40.35 -38.32
CA GLU A 80 -17.78 -41.32 -38.87
C GLU A 80 -17.03 -42.65 -39.03
N GLY A 81 -17.35 -43.64 -38.18
CA GLY A 81 -16.83 -45.00 -38.37
C GLY A 81 -16.58 -45.81 -37.10
N SER A 82 -17.60 -46.02 -36.25
CA SER A 82 -17.86 -47.28 -35.54
C SER A 82 -19.03 -47.07 -34.58
N LEU A 83 -19.81 -48.13 -34.35
CA LEU A 83 -20.95 -48.27 -33.42
C LEU A 83 -22.35 -48.00 -34.02
N ARG A 84 -22.76 -48.92 -34.89
CA ARG A 84 -24.16 -49.35 -35.01
C ARG A 84 -24.59 -50.07 -33.72
N ASN A 85 -25.10 -49.33 -32.74
CA ASN A 85 -26.07 -49.73 -31.70
C ASN A 85 -25.96 -48.77 -30.50
N ARG A 86 -26.59 -47.59 -30.59
CA ARG A 86 -27.01 -46.84 -29.39
C ARG A 86 -28.03 -45.75 -29.73
N SER A 87 -29.09 -46.13 -30.43
CA SER A 87 -30.17 -45.23 -30.84
C SER A 87 -31.27 -45.09 -29.77
N GLU A 88 -30.92 -45.09 -28.49
CA GLU A 88 -31.87 -44.85 -27.37
C GLU A 88 -31.35 -43.75 -26.42
N ASP A 89 -30.04 -43.47 -26.39
CA ASP A 89 -29.45 -42.60 -25.35
C ASP A 89 -29.25 -41.13 -25.75
N THR A 90 -29.25 -40.77 -27.04
CA THR A 90 -29.07 -39.37 -27.45
C THR A 90 -30.32 -38.55 -27.15
N LEU A 91 -31.50 -39.14 -27.38
CA LEU A 91 -32.79 -38.59 -26.96
C LEU A 91 -32.95 -38.64 -25.45
N SER A 92 -32.35 -39.63 -24.76
CA SER A 92 -32.32 -39.72 -23.30
C SER A 92 -31.46 -38.62 -22.66
N LEU A 93 -30.30 -38.30 -23.23
CA LEU A 93 -29.45 -37.20 -22.76
C LEU A 93 -30.08 -35.83 -23.06
N ALA A 94 -30.64 -35.64 -24.27
CA ALA A 94 -31.37 -34.42 -24.62
C ALA A 94 -32.62 -34.22 -23.73
N ARG A 95 -33.34 -35.31 -23.42
CA ARG A 95 -34.48 -35.32 -22.49
C ARG A 95 -34.02 -35.09 -21.04
N ALA A 96 -32.90 -35.67 -20.60
CA ALA A 96 -32.34 -35.45 -19.27
C ALA A 96 -31.81 -34.03 -19.09
N VAL A 97 -31.22 -33.42 -20.13
CA VAL A 97 -30.82 -32.01 -20.16
C VAL A 97 -32.05 -31.10 -20.20
N GLY A 98 -33.08 -31.45 -20.96
CA GLY A 98 -34.38 -30.74 -20.96
C GLY A 98 -35.07 -30.77 -19.60
N MET A 99 -35.15 -31.94 -18.96
CA MET A 99 -35.69 -32.08 -17.61
C MET A 99 -34.82 -31.39 -16.55
N SER A 100 -33.48 -31.38 -16.71
CA SER A 100 -32.59 -30.64 -15.82
C SER A 100 -32.76 -29.12 -15.98
N ALA A 101 -32.98 -28.63 -17.21
CA ALA A 101 -33.29 -27.23 -17.49
C ALA A 101 -34.67 -26.83 -16.95
N GLU A 102 -35.65 -27.73 -16.97
CA GLU A 102 -36.95 -27.53 -16.30
C GLU A 102 -36.80 -27.48 -14.77
N THR A 103 -35.89 -28.28 -14.19
CA THR A 103 -35.60 -28.25 -12.74
C THR A 103 -34.79 -27.02 -12.29
N GLU A 104 -34.04 -26.37 -13.18
CA GLU A 104 -33.35 -25.10 -12.87
C GLU A 104 -34.34 -23.97 -12.56
N ASN A 105 -35.59 -24.04 -13.05
CA ASN A 105 -36.64 -23.07 -12.67
C ASN A 105 -37.13 -23.23 -11.23
N TYR A 106 -36.86 -24.38 -10.58
CA TYR A 106 -37.15 -24.63 -9.17
C TYR A 106 -35.93 -24.43 -8.27
N ARG A 107 -34.76 -24.14 -8.86
CA ARG A 107 -33.59 -23.70 -8.12
C ARG A 107 -33.90 -22.28 -7.65
N THR A 108 -34.14 -22.12 -6.36
CA THR A 108 -34.32 -20.80 -5.75
C THR A 108 -33.19 -19.91 -6.25
N PRO A 109 -33.47 -18.82 -6.99
CA PRO A 109 -32.41 -18.02 -7.56
C PRO A 109 -31.56 -17.54 -6.39
N VAL A 110 -30.30 -17.99 -6.34
CA VAL A 110 -29.35 -17.52 -5.34
C VAL A 110 -29.26 -16.03 -5.55
N ARG A 111 -29.95 -15.28 -4.68
CA ARG A 111 -29.96 -13.81 -4.74
C ARG A 111 -28.51 -13.38 -4.57
N ARG A 112 -27.88 -12.98 -5.66
CA ARG A 112 -26.53 -12.42 -5.64
C ARG A 112 -26.66 -11.08 -4.93
N VAL A 113 -26.37 -11.07 -3.63
CA VAL A 113 -26.33 -9.83 -2.85
C VAL A 113 -25.16 -9.03 -3.37
N GLU A 114 -25.45 -7.95 -4.08
CA GLU A 114 -24.43 -6.99 -4.50
C GLU A 114 -23.87 -6.30 -3.26
N LEU A 115 -22.72 -6.78 -2.80
CA LEU A 115 -22.01 -6.17 -1.69
C LEU A 115 -21.47 -4.81 -2.15
N LYS A 116 -21.78 -3.76 -1.41
CA LYS A 116 -21.19 -2.43 -1.64
C LYS A 116 -19.72 -2.44 -1.24
N LEU A 117 -18.86 -2.82 -2.18
CA LEU A 117 -17.39 -2.84 -2.01
C LEU A 117 -16.83 -1.42 -2.13
N GLY A 118 -17.09 -0.59 -1.12
CA GLY A 118 -16.55 0.77 -1.01
C GLY A 118 -15.39 0.87 -0.01
N PRO A 119 -14.67 2.01 0.01
CA PRO A 119 -13.65 2.29 1.04
C PRO A 119 -14.23 2.37 2.46
N THR A 120 -15.56 2.44 2.59
CA THR A 120 -16.28 2.39 3.86
C THR A 120 -16.35 1.00 4.45
N LEU A 121 -16.25 -0.07 3.65
CA LEU A 121 -16.45 -1.45 4.09
C LEU A 121 -15.47 -1.82 5.23
N GLY A 122 -14.18 -1.50 5.08
CA GLY A 122 -13.16 -1.74 6.10
C GLY A 122 -13.24 -0.81 7.33
N ARG A 123 -14.20 0.13 7.35
CA ARG A 123 -14.45 1.07 8.46
C ARG A 123 -15.86 0.90 9.03
N GLN A 124 -16.51 -0.22 8.75
CA GLN A 124 -17.81 -0.57 9.32
C GLN A 124 -17.62 -1.49 10.53
N VAL A 125 -18.45 -1.29 11.56
CA VAL A 125 -18.54 -2.17 12.72
C VAL A 125 -20.02 -2.42 12.95
N HIS A 126 -20.42 -3.68 12.97
CA HIS A 126 -21.80 -4.07 13.26
C HIS A 126 -22.08 -3.95 14.77
N VAL A 127 -23.22 -3.37 15.11
CA VAL A 127 -23.72 -3.29 16.49
C VAL A 127 -24.61 -4.50 16.71
N GLU A 128 -24.16 -5.43 17.54
CA GLU A 128 -24.86 -6.67 17.84
C GLU A 128 -24.92 -6.81 19.37
N PRO A 129 -25.96 -6.24 20.03
CA PRO A 129 -26.04 -6.24 21.49
C PRO A 129 -26.05 -7.67 22.07
N GLU A 130 -26.64 -8.62 21.34
CA GLU A 130 -26.65 -10.05 21.67
C GLU A 130 -25.25 -10.66 21.77
N LYS A 131 -24.28 -10.13 21.01
CA LYS A 131 -22.87 -10.58 21.02
C LYS A 131 -22.00 -9.72 21.93
N GLY A 132 -22.59 -8.87 22.76
CA GLY A 132 -21.89 -7.96 23.67
C GLY A 132 -21.29 -6.73 22.99
N THR A 133 -21.64 -6.45 21.72
CA THR A 133 -21.23 -5.23 21.02
C THR A 133 -22.35 -4.20 21.04
N ASP A 134 -22.58 -3.62 22.22
CA ASP A 134 -23.41 -2.42 22.37
C ASP A 134 -22.85 -1.25 21.54
N LEU A 135 -23.70 -0.26 21.22
CA LEU A 135 -23.36 0.92 20.43
C LEU A 135 -22.10 1.62 20.97
N ALA A 136 -22.02 1.82 22.28
CA ALA A 136 -20.85 2.47 22.89
C ALA A 136 -19.57 1.65 22.73
N SER A 137 -19.67 0.31 22.70
CA SER A 137 -18.56 -0.59 22.43
C SER A 137 -18.14 -0.53 20.96
N ALA A 138 -19.11 -0.60 20.05
CA ALA A 138 -18.90 -0.53 18.61
C ALA A 138 -18.22 0.78 18.18
N LEU A 139 -18.63 1.93 18.75
CA LEU A 139 -17.99 3.22 18.48
C LEU A 139 -16.53 3.27 18.96
N ARG A 140 -16.21 2.66 20.11
CA ARG A 140 -14.82 2.56 20.60
C ARG A 140 -13.97 1.67 19.68
N ILE A 141 -14.51 0.54 19.25
CA ILE A 141 -13.85 -0.38 18.30
C ILE A 141 -13.58 0.35 16.97
N LEU A 142 -14.59 1.07 16.45
CA LEU A 142 -14.45 1.86 15.23
C LEU A 142 -13.36 2.93 15.37
N HIS A 143 -13.34 3.66 16.49
CA HIS A 143 -12.33 4.67 16.76
C HIS A 143 -10.92 4.06 16.82
N PHE A 144 -10.76 2.93 17.52
CA PHE A 144 -9.48 2.21 17.58
C PHE A 144 -9.01 1.76 16.19
N SER A 145 -9.90 1.18 15.39
CA SER A 145 -9.60 0.77 14.00
C SER A 145 -9.16 1.96 13.15
N CYS A 146 -9.87 3.09 13.22
CA CYS A 146 -9.50 4.31 12.48
C CYS A 146 -8.15 4.88 12.93
N ASN A 147 -7.83 4.78 14.22
CA ASN A 147 -6.57 5.26 14.79
C ASN A 147 -5.38 4.35 14.44
N ALA A 148 -5.58 3.02 14.48
CA ALA A 148 -4.59 2.03 14.06
C ALA A 148 -4.18 2.24 12.59
N ASN A 149 -5.17 2.52 11.74
CA ASN A 149 -4.98 2.86 10.32
C ASN A 149 -4.51 4.32 10.09
N LYS A 150 -4.41 5.13 11.15
CA LYS A 150 -3.97 6.54 11.12
C LYS A 150 -4.77 7.41 10.15
N VAL A 151 -6.07 7.13 9.97
CA VAL A 151 -6.94 7.81 8.99
C VAL A 151 -6.95 9.33 9.21
N ARG A 152 -7.05 9.76 10.47
CA ARG A 152 -7.00 11.19 10.84
C ARG A 152 -5.69 11.86 10.42
N ASN A 153 -4.56 11.19 10.64
CA ASN A 153 -3.24 11.75 10.29
C ASN A 153 -3.05 11.81 8.78
N GLN A 154 -3.58 10.85 8.02
CA GLN A 154 -3.57 10.89 6.56
C GLN A 154 -4.40 12.07 6.04
N ALA A 155 -5.62 12.26 6.56
CA ALA A 155 -6.48 13.37 6.19
C ALA A 155 -5.80 14.74 6.47
N LEU A 156 -5.18 14.90 7.64
CA LEU A 156 -4.44 16.12 7.98
C LEU A 156 -3.19 16.30 7.10
N GLY A 157 -2.47 15.22 6.79
CA GLY A 157 -1.29 15.26 5.92
C GLY A 157 -1.61 15.57 4.46
N GLN A 158 -2.83 15.26 4.01
CA GLN A 158 -3.32 15.56 2.66
C GLN A 158 -3.88 16.98 2.53
N LYS A 159 -4.19 17.65 3.65
CA LYS A 159 -4.81 18.99 3.64
C LYS A 159 -3.98 20.03 2.88
N PHE A 160 -2.65 19.93 2.91
CA PHE A 160 -1.75 20.86 2.24
C PHE A 160 -0.62 20.12 1.52
N HIS A 161 -0.22 20.63 0.35
CA HIS A 161 0.94 20.10 -0.35
C HIS A 161 2.22 20.40 0.43
N ILE A 162 3.04 19.37 0.62
CA ILE A 162 4.39 19.49 1.16
C ILE A 162 5.38 18.99 0.13
N ARG A 163 6.40 19.80 -0.16
CA ARG A 163 7.49 19.41 -1.09
C ARG A 163 8.15 18.09 -0.66
N ARG A 164 8.46 17.23 -1.62
CA ARG A 164 9.06 15.90 -1.40
C ARG A 164 10.28 15.92 -0.48
N GLY A 165 11.16 16.92 -0.60
CA GLY A 165 12.34 17.06 0.26
C GLY A 165 12.02 17.29 1.72
N GLN A 166 10.97 18.08 2.02
CA GLN A 166 10.52 18.34 3.38
C GLN A 166 9.87 17.10 3.99
N VAL A 167 9.05 16.37 3.22
CA VAL A 167 8.44 15.11 3.67
C VAL A 167 9.51 14.12 4.10
N ARG A 168 10.59 13.94 3.32
CA ARG A 168 11.69 13.03 3.68
C ARG A 168 12.42 13.46 4.96
N LYS A 169 12.66 14.77 5.14
CA LYS A 169 13.28 15.31 6.36
C LYS A 169 12.42 15.05 7.59
N ASN A 170 11.13 15.37 7.50
CA ASN A 170 10.17 15.12 8.58
C ASN A 170 10.12 13.62 8.93
N LEU A 171 10.04 12.74 7.93
CA LEU A 171 10.01 11.30 8.12
C LEU A 171 11.28 10.78 8.83
N ARG A 172 12.46 11.29 8.46
CA ARG A 172 13.73 10.96 9.13
C ARG A 172 13.70 11.35 10.61
N ILE A 173 13.26 12.58 10.92
CA ILE A 173 13.16 13.08 12.29
C ILE A 173 12.17 12.22 13.10
N HIS A 174 11.00 11.89 12.53
CA HIS A 174 10.01 11.03 13.20
C HIS A 174 10.55 9.63 13.49
N ARG A 175 11.24 9.01 12.53
CA ARG A 175 11.87 7.69 12.72
C ARG A 175 12.92 7.73 13.81
N TRP A 176 13.78 8.74 13.81
CA TRP A 176 14.81 8.91 14.85
C TRP A 176 14.18 9.10 16.23
N ARG A 177 13.17 9.95 16.38
CA ARG A 177 12.44 10.12 17.65
C ARG A 177 11.81 8.82 18.14
N LYS A 178 11.22 8.04 17.23
CA LYS A 178 10.62 6.74 17.56
C LYS A 178 11.68 5.73 18.02
N LEU A 179 12.81 5.67 17.33
CA LEU A 179 13.92 4.78 17.69
C LEU A 179 14.53 5.19 19.04
N PHE A 180 14.78 6.48 19.24
CA PHE A 180 15.29 7.02 20.49
C PHE A 180 14.38 6.68 21.67
N ASN A 181 13.07 6.94 21.54
CA ASN A 181 12.10 6.59 22.58
C ASN A 181 12.09 5.09 22.87
N PHE A 182 12.15 4.25 21.83
CA PHE A 182 12.22 2.79 22.00
C PHE A 182 13.48 2.35 22.76
N SER A 183 14.67 2.82 22.35
CA SER A 183 15.93 2.49 23.02
C SER A 183 15.96 3.02 24.45
N PHE A 184 15.46 4.22 24.67
CA PHE A 184 15.42 4.86 25.99
C PHE A 184 14.54 4.07 26.97
N ASN A 185 13.33 3.70 26.57
CA ASN A 185 12.45 2.90 27.41
C ASN A 185 13.08 1.54 27.74
N LYS A 186 13.77 0.92 26.78
CA LYS A 186 14.49 -0.34 27.03
C LYS A 186 15.66 -0.19 28.00
N THR A 187 16.41 0.92 27.93
CA THR A 187 17.47 1.20 28.90
C THR A 187 16.90 1.44 30.30
N VAL A 188 15.81 2.20 30.43
CA VAL A 188 15.14 2.43 31.72
C VAL A 188 14.63 1.11 32.31
N SER A 189 13.93 0.29 31.54
CA SER A 189 13.48 -1.03 32.00
C SER A 189 14.64 -1.96 32.39
N ARG A 190 15.83 -1.80 31.79
CA ARG A 190 17.03 -2.56 32.21
C ARG A 190 17.56 -2.05 33.55
N ILE A 191 17.63 -0.74 33.72
CA ILE A 191 18.07 -0.11 34.98
C ILE A 191 17.11 -0.50 36.11
N GLU A 192 15.80 -0.48 35.88
CA GLU A 192 14.81 -0.91 36.86
C GLU A 192 15.00 -2.37 37.30
N LYS A 193 15.34 -3.27 36.35
CA LYS A 193 15.66 -4.66 36.66
C LYS A 193 16.95 -4.82 37.46
N MET A 194 18.00 -4.08 37.11
CA MET A 194 19.27 -4.08 37.86
C MET A 194 19.07 -3.57 39.28
N ARG A 195 18.33 -2.48 39.43
CA ARG A 195 17.92 -1.93 40.73
C ARG A 195 17.15 -2.95 41.56
N ALA A 196 16.20 -3.68 40.96
CA ALA A 196 15.43 -4.72 41.65
C ALA A 196 16.30 -5.91 42.09
N GLN A 197 17.39 -6.18 41.38
CA GLN A 197 18.39 -7.19 41.75
C GLN A 197 19.39 -6.69 42.82
N GLY A 198 19.37 -5.39 43.16
CA GLY A 198 20.27 -4.79 44.13
C GLY A 198 21.62 -4.33 43.56
N TRP A 199 21.74 -4.22 42.23
CA TRP A 199 22.88 -3.56 41.56
C TRP A 199 22.73 -2.04 41.50
#